data_AF-A0AAQ1JB37-F1
#
_entry.id   AF-A0AAQ1JB37-F1
#
_cell.length_a   1.000
_cell.length_b   1.000
_cell.length_c   1.000
_cell.angle_alpha   90.00
_cell.angle_beta   90.00
_cell.angle_gamma   90.00
#
_symmetry.space_group_name_H-M   'P 1'
#
loop_
_entity.id
_entity.type
_entity.pdbx_description
1 polymer ?
#
loop_
_entity_poly.entity_id
_entity_poly.type
_entity_poly.pdbx_seq_one_letter_code
_entity_poly.pdbx_strand_id
1 'polypeptide(L)'
;MSRHLLRLVAAGLSCLIFPACAQNPVDNPTQARFLAQDLLLEERNGNCRLLVPEQPGIDLSLKWPCQFHRDASGALRTKQVGARQVILVESSEPMPSPSRDCRTEIQAIRSTGKGLEASSAVSRVAACPPFQWDEKVFIGLFEPDV
;
A
#
# COMPACT_ATOMS: atom_id res chain seq x y z
N MET A 1 -14.10 57.59 46.05
CA MET A 1 -15.55 57.58 45.75
C MET A 1 -15.88 56.27 45.05
N SER A 2 -16.94 55.64 45.55
CA SER A 2 -17.38 54.25 45.31
C SER A 2 -17.52 53.85 43.84
N ARG A 3 -17.24 52.58 43.52
CA ARG A 3 -18.13 51.77 42.68
C ARG A 3 -17.82 50.26 42.72
N HIS A 4 -18.71 49.59 43.45
CA HIS A 4 -19.08 48.18 43.50
C HIS A 4 -18.65 47.29 42.32
N LEU A 5 -17.83 46.28 42.64
CA LEU A 5 -17.71 45.03 41.89
C LEU A 5 -18.81 44.06 42.34
N LEU A 6 -19.70 43.66 41.42
CA LEU A 6 -20.35 42.35 41.48
C LEU A 6 -21.04 42.04 40.14
N ARG A 7 -20.62 40.96 39.47
CA ARG A 7 -21.47 39.78 39.23
C ARG A 7 -20.78 38.79 38.29
N LEU A 8 -20.66 37.57 38.79
CA LEU A 8 -20.41 36.34 38.04
C LEU A 8 -21.49 36.10 36.99
N VAL A 9 -21.10 35.63 35.81
CA VAL A 9 -21.87 34.66 35.03
C VAL A 9 -20.90 33.65 34.43
N ALA A 10 -20.92 32.44 34.98
CA ALA A 10 -20.42 31.25 34.32
C ALA A 10 -21.54 30.71 33.42
N ALA A 11 -21.25 30.41 32.16
CA ALA A 11 -22.05 29.50 31.35
C ALA A 11 -21.12 28.88 30.31
N GLY A 12 -20.85 27.60 30.49
CA GLY A 12 -20.01 26.82 29.60
C GLY A 12 -20.69 26.65 28.25
N LEU A 13 -19.92 26.84 27.19
CA LEU A 13 -20.18 26.18 25.93
C LEU A 13 -19.02 25.19 25.71
N SER A 14 -19.24 23.96 26.17
CA SER A 14 -18.46 22.81 25.73
C SER A 14 -18.69 22.66 24.23
N CYS A 15 -17.79 23.18 23.41
CA CYS A 15 -17.66 22.77 22.03
C CYS A 15 -17.33 21.28 22.03
N LEU A 16 -18.34 20.46 21.74
CA LEU A 16 -18.18 19.07 21.35
C LEU A 16 -17.30 19.06 20.09
N ILE A 17 -16.01 18.89 20.30
CA ILE A 17 -15.06 18.61 19.23
C ILE A 17 -15.40 17.19 18.81
N PHE A 18 -16.21 17.05 17.76
CA PHE A 18 -16.27 15.80 17.04
C PHE A 18 -14.83 15.47 16.64
N PRO A 19 -14.28 14.28 16.97
CA PRO A 19 -13.09 13.83 16.29
C PRO A 19 -13.48 13.72 14.82
N ALA A 20 -13.14 14.74 14.02
CA ALA A 20 -13.04 14.59 12.59
C ALA A 20 -12.18 13.35 12.40
N CYS A 21 -12.75 12.34 11.72
CA CYS A 21 -12.10 11.06 11.50
C CYS A 21 -10.65 11.33 11.11
N ALA A 22 -9.72 11.03 12.01
CA ALA A 22 -8.34 10.84 11.62
C ALA A 22 -8.38 9.59 10.73
N GLN A 23 -8.62 9.80 9.44
CA GLN A 23 -8.12 8.89 8.44
C GLN A 23 -6.64 8.84 8.75
N ASN A 24 -6.18 7.76 9.40
CA ASN A 24 -4.77 7.43 9.37
C ASN A 24 -4.43 7.55 7.89
N PRO A 25 -3.55 8.48 7.47
CA PRO A 25 -3.11 8.47 6.09
C PRO A 25 -2.51 7.09 5.95
N VAL A 26 -3.25 6.19 5.30
CA VAL A 26 -2.66 5.00 4.72
C VAL A 26 -1.52 5.60 3.93
N ASP A 27 -0.29 5.33 4.37
CA ASP A 27 0.92 5.67 3.65
C ASP A 27 0.61 5.65 2.15
N ASN A 28 1.02 6.70 1.43
CA ASN A 28 0.70 6.86 0.02
C ASN A 28 0.80 5.47 -0.68
N PRO A 29 -0.29 4.94 -1.25
CA PRO A 29 -0.33 3.55 -1.71
C PRO A 29 0.77 3.24 -2.74
N THR A 30 1.28 4.26 -3.41
CA THR A 30 2.36 4.17 -4.38
C THR A 30 3.75 4.40 -3.80
N GLN A 31 3.91 4.67 -2.51
CA GLN A 31 5.21 4.92 -1.87
C GLN A 31 5.46 3.96 -0.71
N ALA A 32 6.69 3.47 -0.60
CA ALA A 32 7.08 2.60 0.51
C ALA A 32 8.57 2.68 0.76
N ARG A 33 8.99 2.42 2.01
CA ARG A 33 10.41 2.22 2.34
C ARG A 33 10.72 0.73 2.42
N PHE A 34 11.65 0.26 1.59
CA PHE A 34 12.06 -1.14 1.53
C PHE A 34 13.59 -1.23 1.47
N LEU A 35 14.20 -2.01 2.37
CA LEU A 35 15.67 -2.12 2.47
C LEU A 35 16.38 -0.76 2.55
N ALA A 36 15.81 0.15 3.37
CA ALA A 36 16.26 1.53 3.52
C ALA A 36 16.24 2.40 2.25
N GLN A 37 15.62 1.93 1.17
CA GLN A 37 15.38 2.69 -0.06
C GLN A 37 13.93 3.17 -0.11
N ASP A 38 13.73 4.41 -0.55
CA ASP A 38 12.41 4.96 -0.78
C ASP A 38 11.96 4.60 -2.20
N LEU A 39 10.92 3.79 -2.29
CA LEU A 39 10.35 3.27 -3.52
C LEU A 39 9.13 4.08 -3.94
N LEU A 40 8.93 4.21 -5.25
CA LEU A 40 7.76 4.86 -5.84
C LEU A 40 7.19 4.01 -6.98
N LEU A 41 5.88 3.79 -6.97
CA LEU A 41 5.12 3.27 -8.10
C LEU A 41 4.61 4.46 -8.92
N GLU A 42 4.91 4.46 -10.21
CA GLU A 42 4.42 5.46 -11.15
C GLU A 42 3.72 4.81 -12.34
N GLU A 43 2.94 5.64 -13.04
CA GLU A 43 2.35 5.27 -14.31
C GLU A 43 3.39 5.43 -15.42
N ARG A 44 3.49 4.42 -16.29
CA ARG A 44 4.23 4.51 -17.55
C ARG A 44 3.57 3.64 -18.62
N ASN A 45 3.06 4.28 -19.67
CA ASN A 45 2.45 3.62 -20.83
C ASN A 45 1.26 2.69 -20.49
N GLY A 46 0.43 3.08 -19.52
CA GLY A 46 -0.72 2.33 -19.01
C GLY A 46 -0.37 1.21 -18.02
N ASN A 47 0.92 1.09 -17.67
CA ASN A 47 1.44 0.06 -16.79
C ASN A 47 2.13 0.70 -15.58
N CYS A 48 2.32 -0.10 -14.54
CA CYS A 48 3.05 0.34 -13.36
C CYS A 48 4.55 0.20 -13.59
N ARG A 49 5.30 1.19 -13.12
CA ARG A 49 6.76 1.15 -13.05
C ARG A 49 7.20 1.42 -11.62
N LEU A 50 8.11 0.59 -11.14
CA LEU A 50 8.76 0.76 -9.84
C LEU A 50 10.03 1.58 -10.02
N LEU A 51 10.06 2.76 -9.41
CA LEU A 51 11.27 3.56 -9.25
C LEU A 51 12.00 3.13 -7.99
N VAL A 52 13.31 2.91 -8.16
CA VAL A 52 14.23 2.51 -7.11
C VAL A 52 15.42 3.49 -7.16
N PRO A 53 15.87 4.08 -6.05
CA PRO A 53 17.03 4.95 -6.04
C PRO A 53 18.25 4.26 -6.64
N GLU A 54 19.00 5.00 -7.46
CA GLU A 54 20.27 4.54 -8.06
C GLU A 54 20.18 3.31 -8.98
N GLN A 55 18.97 2.85 -9.31
CA GLN A 55 18.73 1.75 -10.24
C GLN A 55 17.83 2.22 -11.39
N PRO A 56 17.99 1.65 -12.60
CA PRO A 56 16.97 1.79 -13.62
C PRO A 56 15.62 1.32 -13.08
N GLY A 57 14.56 2.10 -13.29
CA GLY A 57 13.22 1.69 -12.88
C GLY A 57 12.81 0.34 -13.51
N ILE A 58 11.99 -0.40 -12.79
CA ILE A 58 11.55 -1.76 -13.12
C ILE A 58 10.13 -1.67 -13.67
N ASP A 59 9.95 -1.99 -14.96
CA ASP A 59 8.62 -2.07 -15.55
C ASP A 59 7.88 -3.31 -14.99
N LEU A 60 6.66 -3.10 -14.52
CA LEU A 60 5.81 -4.15 -13.96
C LEU A 60 4.77 -4.60 -14.99
N SER A 61 4.41 -5.88 -14.92
CA SER A 61 3.37 -6.49 -15.73
C SER A 61 1.96 -6.27 -15.14
N LEU A 62 1.78 -5.15 -14.44
CA LEU A 62 0.55 -4.73 -13.80
C LEU A 62 0.02 -3.46 -14.47
N LYS A 63 -1.30 -3.38 -14.65
CA LYS A 63 -1.95 -2.16 -15.15
C LYS A 63 -2.02 -1.09 -14.08
N TRP A 64 -1.84 0.16 -14.46
CA TRP A 64 -2.08 1.28 -13.57
C TRP A 64 -3.59 1.40 -13.28
N PRO A 65 -4.04 1.73 -12.05
CA PRO A 65 -3.25 2.06 -10.86
C PRO A 65 -2.72 0.84 -10.09
N CYS A 66 -1.53 0.97 -9.51
CA CYS A 66 -0.97 -0.02 -8.58
C CYS A 66 -0.78 0.55 -7.18
N GLN A 67 -0.68 -0.35 -6.22
CA GLN A 67 -0.31 -0.05 -4.84
C GLN A 67 0.61 -1.11 -4.26
N PHE A 68 1.41 -0.73 -3.27
CA PHE A 68 2.13 -1.67 -2.43
C PHE A 68 1.15 -2.42 -1.52
N HIS A 69 1.33 -3.74 -1.42
CA HIS A 69 0.55 -4.55 -0.49
C HIS A 69 0.94 -4.23 0.96
N ARG A 70 -0.07 -3.96 1.78
CA ARG A 70 0.08 -3.54 3.18
C ARG A 70 -0.53 -4.55 4.14
N ASP A 71 0.06 -4.64 5.33
CA ASP A 71 -0.50 -5.41 6.41
C ASP A 71 -1.72 -4.70 7.04
N ALA A 72 -2.35 -5.34 8.03
CA ALA A 72 -3.51 -4.78 8.72
C ALA A 72 -3.24 -3.45 9.47
N SER A 73 -1.98 -3.12 9.75
CA SER A 73 -1.58 -1.85 10.34
C SER A 73 -1.39 -0.74 9.31
N GLY A 74 -1.39 -1.09 8.01
CA GLY A 74 -1.10 -0.18 6.91
C GLY A 74 0.38 -0.10 6.55
N ALA A 75 1.26 -0.83 7.24
CA ALA A 75 2.68 -0.86 6.92
C ALA A 75 2.96 -1.72 5.67
N LEU A 76 4.05 -1.43 4.96
CA LEU A 76 4.52 -2.27 3.85
C LEU A 76 4.72 -3.71 4.34
N ARG A 77 3.98 -4.65 3.77
CA ARG A 77 4.14 -6.06 4.15
C ARG A 77 5.34 -6.66 3.43
N THR A 78 6.29 -7.14 4.21
CA THR A 78 7.51 -7.78 3.73
C THR A 78 7.53 -9.24 4.16
N LYS A 79 8.17 -10.11 3.37
CA LYS A 79 8.41 -11.51 3.74
C LYS A 79 9.85 -11.90 3.43
N GLN A 80 10.51 -12.54 4.39
CA GLN A 80 11.81 -13.18 4.18
C GLN A 80 11.60 -14.54 3.48
N VAL A 81 12.25 -14.74 2.34
CA VAL A 81 12.26 -15.99 1.55
C VAL A 81 13.71 -16.39 1.29
N GLY A 82 14.21 -17.35 2.07
CA GLY A 82 15.64 -17.69 2.09
C GLY A 82 16.48 -16.46 2.47
N ALA A 83 17.47 -16.11 1.65
CA ALA A 83 18.30 -14.93 1.84
C ALA A 83 17.69 -13.61 1.29
N ARG A 84 16.51 -13.67 0.66
CA ARG A 84 15.88 -12.53 -0.01
C ARG A 84 14.71 -12.00 0.81
N GLN A 85 14.43 -10.71 0.68
CA GLN A 85 13.18 -10.10 1.15
C GLN A 85 12.28 -9.85 -0.04
N VAL A 86 10.99 -10.05 0.14
CA VAL A 86 9.96 -9.95 -0.89
C VAL A 86 8.85 -9.02 -0.42
N ILE A 87 8.38 -8.15 -1.33
CA ILE A 87 7.16 -7.35 -1.19
C ILE A 87 6.23 -7.65 -2.36
N LEU A 88 4.96 -7.30 -2.22
CA LEU A 88 3.97 -7.44 -3.29
C LEU A 88 3.50 -6.07 -3.76
N VAL A 89 3.28 -5.97 -5.07
CA VAL A 89 2.58 -4.86 -5.71
C VAL A 89 1.31 -5.43 -6.33
N GLU A 90 0.20 -4.73 -6.18
CA GLU A 90 -1.10 -5.16 -6.67
C GLU A 90 -1.79 -4.07 -7.49
N SER A 91 -2.54 -4.49 -8.50
CA SER A 91 -3.47 -3.67 -9.28
C SER A 91 -4.84 -4.32 -9.21
N SER A 92 -5.88 -3.54 -8.93
CA SER A 92 -7.22 -4.06 -8.67
C SER A 92 -8.27 -3.21 -9.36
N GLU A 93 -9.21 -3.87 -10.03
CA GLU A 93 -10.39 -3.24 -10.62
C GLU A 93 -11.67 -3.95 -10.17
N PRO A 94 -12.76 -3.21 -9.87
CA PRO A 94 -14.04 -3.83 -9.55
C PRO A 94 -14.55 -4.73 -10.68
N MET A 95 -15.06 -5.90 -10.34
CA MET A 95 -15.76 -6.74 -11.33
C MET A 95 -17.14 -6.14 -11.67
N PRO A 96 -17.67 -6.44 -12.87
CA PRO A 96 -19.02 -6.00 -13.24
C PRO A 96 -20.09 -6.51 -12.27
N SER A 97 -21.17 -5.74 -12.12
CA SER A 97 -22.36 -6.18 -11.39
C SER A 97 -22.91 -7.51 -11.94
N PRO A 98 -23.43 -8.40 -11.08
CA PRO A 98 -23.76 -8.20 -9.66
C PRO A 98 -22.61 -8.51 -8.68
N SER A 99 -21.39 -8.75 -9.18
CA SER A 99 -20.26 -9.06 -8.31
C SER A 99 -19.91 -7.88 -7.39
N ARG A 100 -19.43 -8.21 -6.19
CA ARG A 100 -18.79 -7.25 -5.26
C ARG A 100 -17.29 -7.47 -5.16
N ASP A 101 -16.75 -8.42 -5.92
CA ASP A 101 -15.33 -8.74 -5.94
C ASP A 101 -14.57 -7.84 -6.91
N CYS A 102 -13.25 -7.91 -6.84
CA CYS A 102 -12.33 -7.21 -7.72
C CYS A 102 -11.51 -8.23 -8.49
N ARG A 103 -11.20 -7.93 -9.75
CA ARG A 103 -10.12 -8.60 -10.47
C ARG A 103 -8.81 -7.96 -10.01
N THR A 104 -8.02 -8.71 -9.26
CA THR A 104 -6.75 -8.24 -8.72
C THR A 104 -5.59 -9.03 -9.31
N GLU A 105 -4.62 -8.30 -9.84
CA GLU A 105 -3.34 -8.83 -10.32
C GLU A 105 -2.24 -8.48 -9.32
N ILE A 106 -1.38 -9.44 -9.00
CA ILE A 106 -0.33 -9.31 -7.98
C ILE A 106 1.01 -9.73 -8.59
N GLN A 107 2.02 -8.89 -8.42
CA GLN A 107 3.40 -9.18 -8.82
C GLN A 107 4.33 -9.00 -7.62
N ALA A 108 5.34 -9.86 -7.51
CA ALA A 108 6.29 -9.81 -6.40
C ALA A 108 7.55 -9.05 -6.80
N ILE A 109 8.15 -8.34 -5.85
CA ILE A 109 9.46 -7.72 -5.98
C ILE A 109 10.37 -8.33 -4.93
N ARG A 110 11.54 -8.83 -5.32
CA ARG A 110 12.53 -9.41 -4.39
C ARG A 110 13.82 -8.61 -4.36
N SER A 111 14.51 -8.71 -3.25
CA SER A 111 15.90 -8.29 -3.15
C SER A 111 16.84 -9.28 -3.83
N THR A 112 17.90 -8.73 -4.41
CA THR A 112 19.00 -9.47 -5.03
C THR A 112 20.33 -8.84 -4.58
N GLY A 113 21.45 -9.50 -4.90
CA GLY A 113 22.77 -8.91 -4.66
C GLY A 113 23.08 -7.66 -5.49
N LYS A 114 22.25 -7.32 -6.48
CA LYS A 114 22.45 -6.18 -7.41
C LYS A 114 21.37 -5.11 -7.30
N GLY A 115 20.40 -5.25 -6.40
CA GLY A 115 19.24 -4.38 -6.31
C GLY A 115 17.93 -5.14 -6.23
N LEU A 116 16.88 -4.61 -6.84
CA LEU A 116 15.54 -5.22 -6.84
C LEU A 116 15.21 -5.88 -8.18
N GLU A 117 14.37 -6.91 -8.13
CA GLU A 117 13.91 -7.66 -9.30
C GLU A 117 12.43 -7.99 -9.16
N ALA A 118 11.65 -7.79 -10.22
CA ALA A 118 10.25 -8.21 -10.28
C ALA A 118 10.12 -9.68 -10.71
N SER A 119 9.12 -10.39 -10.20
CA SER A 119 8.77 -11.72 -10.69
C SER A 119 8.33 -11.67 -12.15
N SER A 120 8.68 -12.69 -12.94
CA SER A 120 8.11 -12.83 -14.28
C SER A 120 6.64 -13.26 -14.24
N ALA A 121 6.22 -13.96 -13.18
CA ALA A 121 4.83 -14.37 -12.97
C ALA A 121 3.98 -13.26 -12.32
N VAL A 122 2.69 -13.30 -12.63
CA VAL A 122 1.64 -12.45 -12.04
C VAL A 122 0.51 -13.35 -11.55
N SER A 123 0.14 -13.22 -10.27
CA SER A 123 -1.03 -13.92 -9.70
C SER A 123 -2.30 -13.15 -10.04
N ARG A 124 -3.40 -13.87 -10.26
CA ARG A 124 -4.73 -13.30 -10.53
C ARG A 124 -5.74 -13.88 -9.59
N VAL A 125 -6.50 -13.02 -8.91
CA VAL A 125 -7.46 -13.41 -7.88
C VAL A 125 -8.73 -12.56 -7.96
N ALA A 126 -9.83 -13.11 -7.46
CA ALA A 126 -11.12 -12.43 -7.36
C ALA A 126 -11.32 -11.93 -5.92
N ALA A 127 -10.60 -10.88 -5.52
CA ALA A 127 -10.66 -10.31 -4.18
C ALA A 127 -10.20 -8.85 -4.17
N CYS A 128 -10.88 -7.99 -3.41
CA CYS A 128 -10.58 -6.56 -3.32
C CYS A 128 -9.55 -6.25 -2.21
N PRO A 129 -8.60 -5.34 -2.46
CA PRO A 129 -7.76 -4.78 -1.40
C PRO A 129 -8.54 -4.01 -0.31
N PRO A 130 -7.99 -3.91 0.92
CA PRO A 130 -6.78 -4.56 1.40
C PRO A 130 -7.06 -6.02 1.80
N PHE A 131 -6.66 -6.97 0.96
CA PHE A 131 -6.78 -8.40 1.25
C PHE A 131 -5.46 -8.93 1.79
N GLN A 132 -5.48 -9.70 2.88
CA GLN A 132 -4.26 -10.26 3.46
C GLN A 132 -3.85 -11.55 2.73
N TRP A 133 -3.00 -11.43 1.72
CA TRP A 133 -2.56 -12.58 0.92
C TRP A 133 -1.83 -13.64 1.75
N ASP A 134 -2.01 -14.91 1.39
CA ASP A 134 -1.26 -16.04 1.97
C ASP A 134 0.24 -15.88 1.70
N GLU A 135 1.06 -16.36 2.63
CA GLU A 135 2.52 -16.24 2.52
C GLU A 135 3.08 -16.92 1.26
N LYS A 136 2.37 -17.94 0.72
CA LYS A 136 2.77 -18.62 -0.51
C LYS A 136 2.78 -17.69 -1.73
N VAL A 137 1.99 -16.61 -1.73
CA VAL A 137 2.02 -15.62 -2.84
C VAL A 137 3.38 -14.93 -2.92
N PHE A 138 4.05 -14.69 -1.79
CA PHE A 138 5.39 -14.11 -1.75
C PHE A 138 6.48 -15.07 -2.26
N ILE A 139 6.21 -16.38 -2.24
CA ILE A 139 7.17 -17.43 -2.59
C ILE A 139 6.96 -17.88 -4.03
N GLY A 140 5.75 -18.33 -4.36
CA GLY A 140 5.43 -19.01 -5.61
C GLY A 140 5.56 -18.14 -6.86
N LEU A 141 5.49 -16.81 -6.74
CA LEU A 141 5.63 -15.91 -7.90
C LEU A 141 7.05 -15.91 -8.51
N PHE A 142 8.06 -16.42 -7.80
CA PHE A 142 9.41 -16.59 -8.34
C PHE A 142 9.76 -18.03 -8.69
N GLU A 143 8.83 -18.96 -8.48
CA GLU A 143 8.99 -20.36 -8.87
C GLU A 143 8.49 -20.52 -10.31
N PRO A 144 9.18 -21.27 -11.18
CA PRO A 144 8.67 -21.56 -12.52
C PRO A 144 7.39 -22.38 -12.42
N ASP A 145 6.42 -22.11 -13.31
CA ASP A 145 5.28 -23.01 -13.52
C ASP A 145 5.84 -24.37 -13.98
N VAL A 146 5.83 -25.38 -13.09
CA VAL A 146 6.23 -26.77 -13.41
C VAL A 146 5.02 -27.54 -13.91
#